data_AF-A0A949ZC86-F1
#
_entry.id   AF-A0A949ZC86-F1
#
_cell.length_a   1.000
_cell.length_b   1.000
_cell.length_c   1.000
_cell.angle_alpha   90.00
_cell.angle_beta   90.00
_cell.angle_gamma   90.00
#
_symmetry.space_group_name_H-M   'P 1'
#
loop_
_entity.id
_entity.type
_entity.pdbx_description
1 polymer ?
#
loop_
_entity_poly.entity_id
_entity_poly.type
_entity_poly.pdbx_seq_one_letter_code
_entity_poly.pdbx_strand_id
1 'polypeptide(L)'
;AVDHFIPGLSVAPGTSGATAQLGLSFYTYANTSCTSTSCLLSVGYSTSHDGGASWSAPVTIVGPMSPSWLADTDQGLMVGDYMASTIVGRQPLAVFAVAQPAPGAALNEAMYVSKLGVLPSRALSVSYRRTLSELPVPGVRSDRRGRLRPP
;
A
#
# COMPACT_ATOMS: atom_id res chain seq x y z
N ALA A 1 16.37 9.33 13.16
CA ALA A 1 15.99 8.37 12.09
C ALA A 1 14.51 8.59 11.75
N VAL A 2 13.97 7.94 10.74
CA VAL A 2 12.54 8.01 10.38
C VAL A 2 11.86 6.72 10.84
N ASP A 3 10.68 6.85 11.46
CA ASP A 3 9.85 5.69 11.81
C ASP A 3 8.82 5.43 10.70
N HIS A 4 8.59 4.17 10.37
CA HIS A 4 7.63 3.72 9.35
C HIS A 4 6.80 2.58 9.92
N PHE A 5 5.48 2.70 9.94
CA PHE A 5 4.61 1.75 10.63
C PHE A 5 3.22 1.62 9.99
N ILE A 6 2.50 0.56 10.40
CA ILE A 6 1.17 0.14 9.90
C ILE A 6 1.16 0.13 8.36
N PRO A 7 1.89 -0.78 7.70
CA PRO A 7 2.02 -0.78 6.25
C PRO A 7 0.79 -1.38 5.57
N GLY A 8 0.46 -0.86 4.39
CA GLY A 8 -0.42 -1.50 3.41
C GLY A 8 0.39 -1.93 2.19
N LEU A 9 0.33 -3.21 1.80
CA LEU A 9 1.03 -3.75 0.63
C LEU A 9 0.05 -4.19 -0.46
N SER A 10 0.38 -3.85 -1.70
CA SER A 10 -0.37 -4.25 -2.90
C SER A 10 0.54 -4.87 -3.94
N VAL A 11 -0.03 -5.79 -4.73
CA VAL A 11 0.63 -6.44 -5.87
C VAL A 11 -0.20 -6.19 -7.12
N ALA A 12 0.41 -5.65 -8.17
CA ALA A 12 -0.30 -5.38 -9.41
C ALA A 12 -0.79 -6.69 -10.06
N PRO A 13 -2.06 -6.76 -10.51
CA PRO A 13 -2.59 -7.91 -11.22
C PRO A 13 -1.72 -8.31 -12.43
N GLY A 14 -1.51 -9.62 -12.62
CA GLY A 14 -0.75 -10.13 -13.77
C GLY A 14 0.77 -9.94 -13.69
N THR A 15 1.29 -9.61 -12.50
CA THR A 15 2.73 -9.53 -12.22
C THR A 15 3.11 -10.51 -11.09
N SER A 16 4.35 -11.01 -11.09
CA SER A 16 4.82 -11.99 -10.09
C SER A 16 6.35 -12.12 -10.07
N GLY A 17 6.91 -12.72 -9.00
CA GLY A 17 8.34 -12.97 -8.88
C GLY A 17 9.18 -11.69 -9.00
N ALA A 18 10.35 -11.79 -9.63
CA ALA A 18 11.25 -10.65 -9.89
C ALA A 18 10.67 -9.57 -10.84
N THR A 19 9.43 -9.73 -11.30
CA THR A 19 8.72 -8.74 -12.12
C THR A 19 7.45 -8.22 -11.46
N ALA A 20 7.19 -8.62 -10.21
CA ALA A 20 6.02 -8.13 -9.49
C ALA A 20 6.12 -6.61 -9.32
N GLN A 21 5.05 -5.90 -9.66
CA GLN A 21 4.93 -4.49 -9.36
C GLN A 21 4.20 -4.34 -8.02
N LEU A 22 4.87 -3.73 -7.05
CA LEU A 22 4.39 -3.60 -5.69
C LEU A 22 4.12 -2.13 -5.37
N GLY A 23 3.08 -1.91 -4.57
CA GLY A 23 2.79 -0.61 -3.97
C GLY A 23 2.74 -0.75 -2.45
N LEU A 24 3.45 0.13 -1.75
CA LEU A 24 3.55 0.13 -0.29
C LEU A 24 3.13 1.50 0.25
N SER A 25 2.04 1.55 1.00
CA SER A 25 1.67 2.68 1.84
C SER A 25 2.11 2.45 3.28
N PHE A 26 2.40 3.52 4.01
CA PHE A 26 2.78 3.46 5.42
C PHE A 26 2.52 4.79 6.11
N TYR A 27 2.36 4.77 7.42
CA TYR A 27 2.49 5.97 8.22
C TYR A 27 3.95 6.23 8.57
N THR A 28 4.29 7.49 8.82
CA THR A 28 5.64 7.86 9.24
C THR A 28 5.66 8.97 10.28
N TYR A 29 6.62 8.85 11.20
CA TYR A 29 7.18 9.97 11.94
C TYR A 29 8.56 10.30 11.37
N ALA A 30 8.72 11.54 10.89
CA ALA A 30 9.97 11.99 10.27
C ALA A 30 11.18 11.98 11.23
N ASN A 31 10.93 11.94 12.54
CA ASN A 31 11.96 11.87 13.56
C ASN A 31 11.56 10.87 14.66
N THR A 32 12.29 9.76 14.77
CA THR A 32 12.14 8.74 15.83
C THR A 32 12.37 9.27 17.24
N SER A 33 12.94 10.47 17.39
CA SER A 33 13.17 11.14 18.68
C SER A 33 12.13 12.22 18.97
N CYS A 34 11.04 12.29 18.20
CA CYS A 34 9.94 13.20 18.50
C CYS A 34 9.24 12.81 19.82
N THR A 35 8.56 13.79 20.40
CA THR A 35 7.76 13.68 21.63
C THR A 35 6.28 13.76 21.29
N SER A 36 5.40 13.48 22.26
CA SER A 36 3.94 13.60 22.10
C SER A 36 3.48 14.95 21.52
N THR A 37 4.25 16.02 21.70
CA THR A 37 3.94 17.38 21.22
C THR A 37 4.65 17.76 19.91
N SER A 38 5.70 17.04 19.51
CA SER A 38 6.50 17.34 18.31
C SER A 38 6.39 16.28 17.21
N CYS A 39 5.82 15.11 17.53
CA CYS A 39 5.53 14.09 16.54
C CYS A 39 4.45 14.60 15.57
N LEU A 40 4.75 14.47 14.28
CA LEU A 40 3.84 14.80 13.19
C LEU A 40 3.70 13.58 12.30
N LEU A 41 2.47 13.08 12.22
CA LEU A 41 2.14 11.88 11.48
C LEU A 41 1.93 12.23 10.01
N SER A 42 2.56 11.49 9.10
CA SER A 42 2.34 11.60 7.66
C SER A 42 2.03 10.23 7.06
N VAL A 43 1.41 10.22 5.88
CA VAL A 43 1.25 9.00 5.08
C VAL A 43 2.23 9.07 3.92
N GLY A 44 3.05 8.03 3.78
CA GLY A 44 3.98 7.86 2.69
C GLY A 44 3.56 6.73 1.74
N TYR A 45 4.13 6.78 0.54
CA TYR A 45 3.98 5.74 -0.46
C TYR A 45 5.30 5.45 -1.17
N SER A 46 5.55 4.19 -1.49
CA SER A 46 6.71 3.73 -2.28
C SER A 46 6.30 2.58 -3.21
N THR A 47 7.01 2.43 -4.32
CA THR A 47 6.76 1.38 -5.31
C THR A 47 8.00 0.56 -5.61
N SER A 48 7.78 -0.70 -5.97
CA SER A 48 8.80 -1.57 -6.54
C SER A 48 8.33 -2.11 -7.89
N HIS A 49 9.26 -2.30 -8.82
CA HIS A 49 9.00 -2.88 -10.15
C HIS A 49 9.78 -4.19 -10.39
N ASP A 50 10.41 -4.73 -9.36
CA ASP A 50 11.33 -5.86 -9.43
C ASP A 50 11.08 -6.89 -8.31
N GLY A 51 9.83 -7.01 -7.85
CA GLY A 51 9.48 -7.96 -6.80
C GLY A 51 9.97 -7.58 -5.40
N GLY A 52 10.24 -6.31 -5.16
CA GLY A 52 10.68 -5.77 -3.88
C GLY A 52 12.20 -5.76 -3.69
N ALA A 53 12.99 -6.05 -4.74
CA ALA A 53 14.45 -5.98 -4.69
C ALA A 53 14.95 -4.54 -4.59
N SER A 54 14.25 -3.59 -5.22
CA SER A 54 14.46 -2.16 -5.05
C SER A 54 13.13 -1.42 -4.93
N TRP A 55 13.18 -0.26 -4.27
CA TRP A 55 12.04 0.59 -3.98
C TRP A 55 12.33 2.03 -4.38
N SER A 56 11.30 2.74 -4.84
CA SER A 56 11.39 4.18 -5.09
C SER A 56 11.61 4.95 -3.78
N ALA A 57 12.19 6.15 -3.89
CA ALA A 57 12.16 7.08 -2.77
C ALA A 57 10.70 7.27 -2.30
N PRO A 58 10.44 7.20 -0.98
CA PRO A 58 9.15 7.54 -0.41
C PRO A 58 8.65 8.91 -0.85
N VAL A 59 7.37 8.99 -1.20
CA VAL A 59 6.66 10.26 -1.37
C VAL A 59 5.62 10.43 -0.28
N THR A 60 5.54 11.61 0.30
CA THR A 60 4.45 11.96 1.23
C THR A 60 3.18 12.21 0.42
N ILE A 61 2.12 11.47 0.74
CA ILE A 61 0.83 11.57 0.04
C ILE A 61 -0.23 12.29 0.89
N VAL A 62 -0.05 12.30 2.21
CA VAL A 62 -0.85 13.10 3.17
C VAL A 62 0.02 13.51 4.36
N GLY A 63 -0.31 14.66 4.94
CA GLY A 63 0.26 15.15 6.20
C GLY A 63 1.07 16.44 6.03
N PRO A 64 1.70 16.92 7.12
CA PRO A 64 1.64 16.33 8.46
C PRO A 64 0.30 16.57 9.17
N MET A 65 -0.11 15.61 10.01
CA MET A 65 -1.22 15.76 10.96
C MET A 65 -0.72 15.58 12.41
N SER A 66 -1.32 16.32 13.34
CA SER A 66 -0.99 16.19 14.76
C SER A 66 -1.64 14.93 15.33
N PRO A 67 -0.89 14.09 16.09
CA PRO A 67 -1.48 12.99 16.83
C PRO A 67 -2.60 13.41 17.78
N SER A 68 -2.57 14.65 18.29
CA SER A 68 -3.63 15.20 19.18
C SER A 68 -5.01 15.33 18.53
N TRP A 69 -5.11 15.15 17.20
CA TRP A 69 -6.37 15.15 16.46
C TRP A 69 -6.97 13.75 16.28
N LEU A 70 -6.23 12.70 16.66
CA LEU A 70 -6.64 11.31 16.53
C LEU A 70 -7.54 10.87 17.68
N ALA A 71 -8.25 9.77 17.47
CA ALA A 71 -8.99 9.09 18.52
C ALA A 71 -8.09 8.72 19.71
N ASP A 72 -8.51 9.13 20.91
CA ASP A 72 -7.90 8.74 22.19
C ASP A 72 -8.54 7.43 22.69
N THR A 73 -7.71 6.42 22.89
CA THR A 73 -8.13 5.06 23.24
C THR A 73 -7.35 4.57 24.46
N ASP A 74 -7.68 3.38 24.97
CA ASP A 74 -6.93 2.74 26.05
C ASP A 74 -5.49 2.35 25.66
N GLN A 75 -5.13 2.39 24.37
CA GLN A 75 -3.76 2.19 23.88
C GLN A 75 -3.11 3.48 23.36
N GLY A 76 -3.74 4.64 23.58
CA GLY A 76 -3.26 5.96 23.16
C GLY A 76 -3.87 6.47 21.86
N LEU A 77 -3.31 7.58 21.36
CA LEU A 77 -3.76 8.27 20.15
C LEU A 77 -3.44 7.43 18.91
N MET A 78 -4.45 7.03 18.13
CA MET A 78 -4.24 6.12 17.01
C MET A 78 -5.11 6.41 15.80
N VAL A 79 -4.54 6.12 14.62
CA VAL A 79 -5.24 5.95 13.34
C VAL A 79 -5.89 4.57 13.20
N GLY A 80 -5.68 3.68 14.18
CA GLY A 80 -5.99 2.25 14.13
C GLY A 80 -5.21 1.49 13.06
N ASP A 81 -5.48 0.20 12.92
CA ASP A 81 -4.91 -0.65 11.86
C ASP A 81 -5.62 -0.46 10.50
N TYR A 82 -6.26 0.69 10.31
CA TYR A 82 -7.02 1.02 9.11
C TYR A 82 -6.10 1.57 8.02
N MET A 83 -5.26 0.69 7.46
CA MET A 83 -4.50 0.98 6.24
C MET A 83 -4.66 -0.14 5.22
N ALA A 84 -4.88 0.24 3.96
CA ALA A 84 -4.84 -0.70 2.85
C ALA A 84 -4.13 -0.07 1.66
N SER A 85 -3.47 -0.91 0.86
CA SER A 85 -3.02 -0.55 -0.48
C SER A 85 -3.64 -1.51 -1.48
N THR A 86 -4.03 -0.99 -2.64
CA THR A 86 -4.51 -1.81 -3.76
C THR A 86 -4.06 -1.22 -5.09
N ILE A 87 -3.98 -2.05 -6.11
CA ILE A 87 -3.69 -1.64 -7.48
C ILE A 87 -4.86 -2.10 -8.34
N VAL A 88 -5.66 -1.15 -8.84
CA VAL A 88 -6.79 -1.41 -9.74
C VAL A 88 -6.31 -1.17 -11.16
N GLY A 89 -6.20 -2.25 -11.95
CA GLY A 89 -5.52 -2.22 -13.23
C GLY A 89 -4.05 -1.78 -13.08
N ARG A 90 -3.76 -0.52 -13.39
CA ARG A 90 -2.44 0.10 -13.24
C ARG A 90 -2.44 1.28 -12.28
N GLN A 91 -3.56 1.53 -11.61
CA GLN A 91 -3.71 2.66 -10.70
C GLN A 91 -3.47 2.19 -9.26
N PRO A 92 -2.38 2.62 -8.62
CA PRO A 92 -2.18 2.40 -7.21
C PRO A 92 -3.08 3.32 -6.39
N LEU A 93 -3.65 2.76 -5.32
CA LEU A 93 -4.53 3.43 -4.37
C LEU A 93 -4.10 3.02 -2.97
N ALA A 94 -3.91 4.00 -2.09
CA ALA A 94 -3.75 3.79 -0.66
C ALA A 94 -5.00 4.31 0.05
N VAL A 95 -5.51 3.54 1.01
CA VAL A 95 -6.61 3.89 1.90
C VAL A 95 -6.05 4.03 3.30
N PHE A 96 -6.32 5.17 3.95
CA PHE A 96 -5.73 5.53 5.24
C PHE A 96 -6.65 6.52 5.98
N ALA A 97 -6.48 6.60 7.29
CA ALA A 97 -7.12 7.60 8.13
C ALA A 97 -6.38 8.94 8.01
N VAL A 98 -7.15 10.03 8.03
CA VAL A 98 -6.63 11.40 8.11
C VAL A 98 -7.41 12.12 9.19
N ALA A 99 -6.69 12.74 10.11
CA ALA A 99 -7.26 13.63 11.10
C ALA A 99 -6.93 15.09 10.80
N GLN A 100 -7.87 15.96 11.13
CA GLN A 100 -7.77 17.41 11.00
C GLN A 100 -8.20 18.07 12.32
N PRO A 101 -7.75 19.31 12.59
CA PRO A 101 -8.23 20.04 13.76
C PRO A 101 -9.75 20.23 13.66
N ALA A 102 -10.45 19.95 14.76
CA ALA A 102 -11.88 20.10 14.88
C ALA A 102 -12.22 21.03 16.06
N PRO A 103 -13.27 21.89 15.95
CA PRO A 103 -13.73 22.70 17.06
C PRO A 103 -14.48 21.84 18.09
N GLY A 104 -14.21 22.08 19.38
CA GLY A 104 -14.90 21.40 20.48
C GLY A 104 -14.36 20.00 20.77
N ALA A 105 -15.24 19.10 21.22
CA ALA A 105 -14.87 17.74 21.64
C ALA A 105 -15.09 16.66 20.56
N ALA A 106 -15.51 17.06 19.35
CA ALA A 106 -15.72 16.12 18.25
C ALA A 106 -14.41 15.86 17.49
N LEU A 107 -14.21 14.63 17.01
CA LEU A 107 -13.10 14.29 16.12
C LEU A 107 -13.45 14.62 14.66
N ASN A 108 -12.46 15.09 13.91
CA ASN A 108 -12.51 15.11 12.43
C ASN A 108 -11.44 14.15 11.93
N GLU A 109 -11.78 12.86 11.98
CA GLU A 109 -10.94 11.76 11.55
C GLU A 109 -11.75 10.87 10.60
N ALA A 110 -11.27 10.68 9.37
CA ALA A 110 -11.99 9.94 8.34
C ALA A 110 -11.05 9.13 7.45
N MET A 111 -11.60 8.13 6.77
CA MET A 111 -10.90 7.32 5.79
C MET A 111 -10.86 8.01 4.44
N TYR A 112 -9.65 8.17 3.89
CA TYR A 112 -9.42 8.74 2.56
C TYR A 112 -8.75 7.72 1.64
N VAL A 113 -8.85 7.97 0.34
CA VAL A 113 -8.12 7.24 -0.69
C VAL A 113 -7.24 8.20 -1.50
N SER A 114 -5.97 7.85 -1.69
CA SER A 114 -5.09 8.60 -2.58
C SER A 114 -5.32 8.23 -4.04
N LYS A 115 -5.27 9.21 -4.94
CA LYS A 115 -5.05 8.97 -6.37
C LYS A 115 -3.57 9.13 -6.69
N LEU A 116 -2.87 8.01 -6.78
CA LEU A 116 -1.45 7.97 -7.11
C LEU A 116 -1.28 7.89 -8.64
N GLY A 117 -0.11 8.27 -9.16
CA GLY A 117 0.22 8.17 -10.58
C GLY A 117 0.11 6.74 -11.12
N VAL A 118 0.08 6.57 -12.45
CA VAL A 118 -0.14 5.25 -13.08
C VAL A 118 1.16 4.44 -13.14
N LEU A 119 1.10 3.16 -12.76
CA LEU A 119 2.24 2.24 -12.86
C LEU A 119 2.66 1.99 -14.33
N PRO A 120 3.94 1.75 -14.63
CA PRO A 120 4.43 1.54 -15.98
C PRO A 120 3.86 0.27 -16.64
N SER A 121 3.75 0.31 -17.98
CA SER A 121 3.25 -0.80 -18.78
C SER A 121 4.31 -1.89 -18.82
N ARG A 122 3.98 -3.12 -18.41
CA ARG A 122 4.80 -4.30 -18.72
C ARG A 122 3.94 -5.36 -19.41
N ALA A 123 4.57 -6.18 -20.26
CA ALA A 123 3.91 -7.33 -20.84
C ALA A 123 3.41 -8.22 -19.70
N LEU A 124 2.10 -8.51 -19.69
CA LEU A 124 1.49 -9.41 -18.72
C LEU A 124 2.18 -10.78 -18.83
N SER A 125 2.76 -11.27 -17.73
CA SER A 125 3.18 -12.65 -17.68
C SER A 125 1.95 -13.50 -17.37
N VAL A 126 1.59 -14.39 -18.30
CA VAL A 126 0.50 -15.35 -18.08
C VAL A 126 0.98 -16.34 -17.02
N SER A 127 0.59 -16.14 -15.77
CA SER A 127 0.86 -17.08 -14.69
C SER A 127 -0.17 -18.22 -14.72
N TYR A 128 0.27 -19.44 -14.96
CA TYR A 128 -0.55 -20.64 -14.77
C TYR A 128 -0.42 -21.12 -13.32
N ARG A 129 -1.53 -21.35 -12.61
CA ARG A 129 -1.47 -21.98 -11.28
C ARG A 129 -1.05 -23.44 -11.47
N ARG A 130 0.13 -23.83 -10.99
CA ARG A 130 0.54 -25.22 -10.85
C ARG A 130 0.63 -25.56 -9.37
N THR A 131 0.12 -26.71 -8.97
CA THR A 131 0.59 -27.33 -7.72
C THR A 131 2.01 -27.88 -7.96
N LEU A 132 2.85 -27.92 -6.92
CA LEU A 132 4.28 -28.30 -6.99
C LEU A 132 4.56 -29.64 -7.70
N SER A 133 3.58 -30.54 -7.76
CA SER A 133 3.66 -31.88 -8.37
C SER A 133 3.07 -31.98 -9.78
N GLU A 134 2.53 -30.90 -10.35
CA GLU A 134 1.84 -30.95 -11.64
C GLU A 134 2.82 -30.78 -12.81
N LEU A 135 3.14 -31.89 -13.48
CA LEU A 135 3.90 -31.90 -14.72
C LEU A 135 2.96 -31.79 -15.93
N PRO A 136 3.34 -31.05 -16.99
CA PRO A 136 2.58 -31.04 -18.24
C PRO A 136 2.42 -32.46 -18.79
N VAL A 137 1.19 -32.83 -19.18
CA VAL A 137 0.96 -34.09 -19.89
C VAL A 137 1.61 -33.97 -21.28
N PRO A 138 2.57 -34.86 -21.64
CA PRO A 138 3.25 -34.79 -22.92
C PRO A 138 2.25 -34.86 -24.09
N GLY A 139 2.43 -33.98 -25.08
CA GLY A 139 1.61 -33.94 -26.30
C GLY A 139 0.24 -33.29 -26.16
N VAL A 140 -0.18 -32.86 -24.96
CA VAL A 140 -1.49 -32.23 -24.74
C VAL A 140 -1.34 -30.70 -24.71
N ARG A 141 -2.09 -30.02 -25.58
CA ARG A 141 -2.30 -28.56 -25.50
C ARG A 141 -3.62 -28.30 -24.80
N SER A 142 -3.63 -27.34 -23.86
CA SER A 142 -4.88 -26.85 -23.26
C SER A 142 -5.80 -26.31 -24.35
N ASP A 143 -7.04 -26.77 -24.38
CA ASP A 143 -8.13 -26.25 -25.21
C ASP A 143 -8.58 -24.86 -24.74
N ARG A 144 -8.31 -24.52 -23.48
CA ARG A 144 -8.50 -23.17 -22.93
C ARG A 144 -7.23 -22.34 -23.09
N ARG A 145 -7.37 -21.12 -23.60
CA ARG A 145 -6.32 -20.10 -23.48
C ARG A 145 -6.03 -19.84 -22.00
N GLY A 146 -4.78 -19.52 -21.68
CA GLY A 146 -4.40 -19.07 -20.34
C GLY A 146 -5.35 -17.97 -19.88
N ARG A 147 -5.97 -18.15 -18.71
CA ARG A 147 -7.01 -17.25 -18.24
C ARG A 147 -6.36 -15.90 -17.90
N LEU A 148 -6.53 -14.92 -18.78
CA LEU A 148 -6.31 -13.52 -18.42
C LEU A 148 -7.25 -13.22 -17.26
N ARG A 149 -6.71 -12.73 -16.14
CA ARG A 149 -7.56 -12.30 -15.03
C ARG A 149 -8.40 -11.12 -15.54
N PRO A 150 -9.73 -11.10 -15.34
CA PRO A 150 -10.52 -9.90 -15.56
C PRO A 150 -9.99 -8.77 -14.67
N PRO A 151 -10.17 -7.50 -15.07
CA PRO A 151 -9.71 -6.32 -14.33
C PRO A 151 -10.20 -6.27 -12.88
#